data_AF-R9L9S2-F1
#
_entry.id   AF-R9L9S2-F1
#
_cell.length_a   1.000
_cell.length_b   1.000
_cell.length_c   1.000
_cell.angle_alpha   90.00
_cell.angle_beta   90.00
_cell.angle_gamma   90.00
#
_symmetry.space_group_name_H-M   'P 1'
#
loop_
_entity.id
_entity.type
_entity.pdbx_description
1 polymer ?
#
loop_
_entity_poly.entity_id
_entity_poly.type
_entity_poly.pdbx_seq_one_letter_code
_entity_poly.pdbx_strand_id
1 'polypeptide(L)'
;MAQSQAKKHRQKLIREGKRSPELSRSPFALQDLRTRKTKTKQEQLHRQKYKNHASYYGDDGSYYFSPQNLCFSIPLKKSRATHCPLTSWSGAA
;
A
#
# COMPACT_ATOMS: atom_id res chain seq x y z
N MET A 1 1.40 -31.04 16.09
CA MET A 1 2.38 -30.05 15.59
C MET A 1 3.43 -29.76 16.65
N ALA A 2 4.71 -29.84 16.30
CA ALA A 2 5.78 -29.49 17.24
C ALA A 2 5.80 -27.98 17.49
N GLN A 3 5.88 -27.58 18.75
CA GLN A 3 6.11 -26.18 19.11
C GLN A 3 7.59 -25.83 18.92
N SER A 4 7.89 -24.59 18.52
CA SER A 4 9.27 -24.11 18.45
C SER A 4 9.93 -24.13 19.83
N GLN A 5 11.25 -24.32 19.85
CA GLN A 5 12.02 -24.33 21.11
C GLN A 5 11.81 -23.04 21.91
N ALA A 6 11.77 -21.89 21.22
CA ALA A 6 11.48 -20.60 21.85
C ALA A 6 10.12 -20.58 22.57
N LYS A 7 9.06 -21.13 21.95
CA LYS A 7 7.72 -21.19 22.56
C LYS A 7 7.70 -22.10 23.79
N LYS A 8 8.42 -23.23 23.74
CA LYS A 8 8.59 -24.14 24.89
C LYS A 8 9.27 -23.45 26.07
N HIS A 9 10.33 -22.69 25.81
CA HIS A 9 11.05 -21.93 26.84
C HIS A 9 10.15 -20.89 27.50
N ARG A 10 9.40 -20.09 26.72
CA ARG A 10 8.46 -19.10 27.27
C ARG A 10 7.40 -19.74 28.17
N GLN A 11 6.85 -20.88 27.76
CA GLN A 11 5.89 -21.62 28.59
C GLN A 11 6.52 -22.16 29.87
N LYS A 12 7.77 -22.64 29.83
CA LYS A 12 8.49 -23.07 31.02
C LYS A 12 8.61 -21.93 32.03
N LEU A 13 9.02 -20.73 31.60
CA LEU A 13 9.12 -19.56 32.48
C LEU A 13 7.77 -19.21 33.14
N ILE A 14 6.67 -19.28 32.40
CA ILE A 14 5.33 -19.02 32.93
C ILE A 14 4.93 -20.08 33.97
N ARG A 15 5.24 -21.37 33.72
CA ARG A 15 4.99 -22.46 34.69
C ARG A 15 5.80 -22.26 35.99
N GLU A 16 7.00 -21.70 35.89
CA GLU A 16 7.86 -21.39 37.03
C GLU A 16 7.46 -20.09 37.76
N GLY A 17 6.37 -19.42 37.34
CA GLY A 17 5.90 -18.17 37.95
C GLY A 17 6.73 -16.93 37.59
N LYS A 18 7.64 -17.03 36.60
CA LYS A 18 8.40 -15.89 36.11
C LYS A 18 7.53 -14.99 35.24
N ARG A 19 7.89 -13.70 35.16
CA ARG A 19 7.18 -12.70 34.33
C ARG A 19 7.03 -13.21 32.89
N SER A 20 5.82 -13.09 32.34
CA SER A 20 5.57 -13.50 30.97
C SER A 20 6.34 -12.60 29.99
N PRO A 21 7.14 -13.19 29.06
CA PRO A 21 7.94 -12.39 28.12
C PRO A 21 7.10 -11.54 27.16
N GLU A 22 5.85 -11.93 26.93
CA GLU A 22 4.93 -11.18 26.07
C GLU A 22 4.58 -9.80 26.67
N LEU A 23 4.53 -9.66 28.01
CA LEU A 23 4.29 -8.37 28.69
C LEU A 23 5.48 -7.41 28.60
N SER A 24 6.66 -7.92 28.27
CA SER A 24 7.87 -7.11 28.10
C SER A 24 8.14 -6.79 26.63
N ARG A 25 7.29 -7.27 25.70
CA ARG A 25 7.49 -7.11 24.27
C ARG A 25 6.99 -5.73 23.83
N SER A 26 7.80 -5.03 23.03
CA SER A 26 7.39 -3.72 22.50
C SER A 26 6.20 -3.85 21.53
N PRO A 27 5.34 -2.82 21.44
CA PRO A 27 4.19 -2.83 20.52
C PRO A 27 4.62 -2.97 19.04
N PHE A 28 5.83 -2.53 18.70
CA PHE A 28 6.41 -2.65 17.36
C PHE A 28 6.63 -4.09 16.90
N ALA A 29 6.72 -5.04 17.83
CA ALA A 29 6.90 -6.44 17.46
C ALA A 29 5.63 -7.09 16.88
N LEU A 30 4.46 -6.46 17.10
CA LEU A 30 3.18 -6.90 16.54
C LEU A 30 2.85 -6.16 15.24
N GLN A 31 3.39 -4.95 15.08
CA GLN A 31 3.14 -4.12 13.90
C GLN A 31 4.02 -4.58 12.74
N ASP A 32 3.42 -4.73 11.55
CA ASP A 32 4.20 -4.87 10.33
C ASP A 32 4.79 -3.51 9.96
N LEU A 33 6.06 -3.30 10.27
CA LEU A 33 6.81 -2.08 9.97
C LEU A 33 7.27 -2.00 8.52
N ARG A 34 6.81 -2.93 7.66
CA ARG A 34 7.12 -2.88 6.24
C ARG A 34 6.55 -1.63 5.60
N THR A 35 7.38 -0.94 4.84
CA THR A 35 7.03 0.26 4.09
C THR A 35 6.02 -0.05 2.96
N ARG A 36 5.43 1.00 2.39
CA ARG A 36 4.53 0.88 1.23
C ARG A 36 5.28 0.21 0.08
N LYS A 37 4.86 -1.00 -0.29
CA LYS A 37 5.39 -1.72 -1.45
C LYS A 37 4.57 -1.42 -2.68
N THR A 38 5.24 -1.30 -3.83
CA THR A 38 4.59 -1.30 -5.13
C THR A 38 4.17 -2.72 -5.50
N LYS A 39 3.24 -2.84 -6.46
CA LYS A 39 2.71 -4.14 -6.89
C LYS A 39 3.79 -4.98 -7.56
N THR A 40 3.79 -6.29 -7.30
CA THR A 40 4.68 -7.21 -8.02
C THR A 40 4.23 -7.38 -9.48
N LYS A 41 5.13 -7.90 -10.34
CA LYS A 41 4.81 -8.16 -11.76
C LYS A 41 3.58 -9.06 -11.91
N GLN A 42 3.49 -10.12 -11.09
CA GLN A 42 2.35 -11.04 -11.08
C GLN A 42 1.06 -10.31 -10.69
N GLU A 43 1.07 -9.56 -9.59
CA GLU A 43 -0.09 -8.76 -9.17
C GLU A 43 -0.54 -7.75 -10.22
N GLN A 44 0.40 -7.18 -10.99
CA GLN A 44 0.07 -6.24 -12.05
C GLN A 44 -0.57 -6.94 -13.26
N LEU A 45 -0.05 -8.11 -13.66
CA LEU A 45 -0.61 -8.91 -14.77
C LEU A 45 -2.02 -9.39 -14.45
N HIS A 46 -2.26 -9.83 -13.22
CA HIS A 46 -3.58 -10.28 -12.77
C HIS A 46 -4.52 -9.12 -12.38
N ARG A 47 -4.08 -7.86 -12.49
CA ARG A 47 -4.89 -6.70 -12.10
C ARG A 47 -5.90 -6.35 -13.18
N GLN A 48 -7.17 -6.67 -12.93
CA GLN A 48 -8.29 -6.17 -13.72
C GLN A 48 -8.70 -4.77 -13.24
N LYS A 49 -8.03 -3.72 -13.75
CA LYS A 49 -8.35 -2.33 -13.36
C LYS A 49 -9.63 -1.81 -14.03
N TYR A 50 -9.87 -2.21 -15.27
CA TYR A 50 -11.01 -1.81 -16.09
C TYR A 50 -11.74 -3.05 -16.57
N LYS A 51 -13.08 -2.99 -16.64
CA LYS A 51 -13.97 -4.13 -16.98
C LYS A 51 -14.04 -4.39 -18.49
N ASN A 52 -12.90 -4.49 -19.17
CA ASN A 52 -12.86 -4.75 -20.62
C ASN A 52 -12.20 -6.10 -20.89
N HIS A 53 -12.66 -7.15 -20.21
CA HIS A 53 -12.26 -8.50 -20.58
C HIS A 53 -13.08 -8.90 -21.79
N ALA A 54 -12.39 -9.34 -22.84
CA ALA A 54 -12.93 -9.74 -24.13
C ALA A 54 -14.34 -10.31 -23.96
N SER A 55 -15.32 -9.52 -24.40
CA SER A 55 -16.70 -9.96 -24.41
C SER A 55 -16.74 -11.20 -25.29
N TYR A 56 -17.27 -12.30 -24.74
CA TYR A 56 -17.46 -13.53 -25.51
C TYR A 56 -18.36 -13.29 -26.75
N TYR A 57 -19.15 -12.21 -26.70
CA TYR A 57 -19.85 -11.60 -27.82
C TYR A 57 -19.32 -10.17 -28.00
N GLY A 58 -18.53 -9.92 -29.04
CA GLY A 58 -17.74 -8.70 -29.29
C GLY A 58 -18.52 -7.38 -29.44
N ASP A 59 -19.16 -6.89 -28.38
CA ASP A 59 -19.73 -5.55 -28.21
C ASP A 59 -19.67 -5.28 -26.68
N ASP A 60 -19.22 -4.18 -26.09
CA ASP A 60 -19.26 -2.78 -26.48
C ASP A 60 -18.03 -2.07 -25.93
N GLY A 61 -17.24 -1.43 -26.80
CA GLY A 61 -16.08 -0.65 -26.37
C GLY A 61 -15.31 0.00 -27.51
N SER A 62 -16.02 0.49 -28.53
CA SER A 62 -15.40 1.18 -29.66
C SER A 62 -15.08 2.64 -29.27
N TYR A 63 -13.78 2.98 -29.22
CA TYR A 63 -13.36 4.38 -29.21
C TYR A 63 -13.40 4.91 -30.66
N TYR A 64 -14.36 5.78 -30.96
CA TYR A 64 -14.49 6.41 -32.28
C TYR A 64 -13.40 7.49 -32.45
N PHE A 65 -12.30 7.15 -33.12
CA PHE A 65 -11.25 8.13 -33.46
C PHE A 65 -11.61 8.84 -34.79
N SER A 66 -12.47 9.86 -34.69
CA SER A 66 -12.78 10.77 -35.79
C SER A 66 -11.70 11.86 -35.89
N PRO A 67 -11.12 12.13 -37.08
CA PRO A 67 -10.12 13.17 -37.26
C PRO A 67 -10.68 14.60 -37.13
N GLN A 68 -12.00 14.75 -36.97
CA GLN A 68 -12.64 16.07 -36.83
C GLN A 68 -12.62 16.61 -35.38
N ASN A 69 -12.22 15.79 -34.40
CA ASN A 69 -12.20 16.16 -32.98
C ASN A 69 -10.83 16.60 -32.46
N LEU A 70 -9.92 17.04 -33.34
CA LEU A 70 -8.58 17.51 -32.99
C LEU A 70 -8.55 18.77 -32.12
N CYS A 71 -9.70 19.35 -31.76
CA CYS A 71 -9.78 20.59 -30.99
C CYS A 71 -10.25 20.44 -29.52
N PHE A 72 -10.62 19.25 -29.03
CA PHE A 72 -11.29 19.19 -27.72
C PHE A 72 -10.97 17.99 -26.83
N SER A 73 -9.69 17.67 -26.62
CA SER A 73 -9.29 16.92 -25.40
C SER A 73 -7.77 16.90 -25.21
N ILE A 74 -7.16 18.06 -25.06
CA ILE A 74 -5.94 18.15 -24.27
C ILE A 74 -6.42 18.22 -22.81
N PRO A 75 -6.17 17.22 -21.94
CA PRO A 75 -6.31 17.46 -20.52
C PRO A 75 -5.25 18.51 -20.16
N LEU A 76 -5.69 19.76 -20.00
CA LEU A 76 -4.91 20.82 -19.40
C LEU A 76 -4.41 20.26 -18.07
N LYS A 77 -3.10 19.95 -17.99
CA LYS A 77 -2.45 19.62 -16.72
C LYS A 77 -2.69 20.84 -15.83
N LYS A 78 -3.63 20.72 -14.91
CA LYS A 78 -3.81 21.68 -13.81
C LYS A 78 -2.52 21.57 -13.00
N SER A 79 -1.58 22.46 -13.28
CA SER A 79 -0.42 22.69 -12.44
C SER A 79 -0.98 23.04 -11.06
N ARG A 80 -0.93 22.08 -10.13
CA ARG A 80 -1.03 22.42 -8.73
C ARG A 80 0.24 23.18 -8.42
N ALA A 81 0.14 24.51 -8.44
CA ALA A 81 1.08 25.36 -7.74
C ALA A 81 1.07 24.89 -6.29
N THR A 82 2.09 24.12 -5.92
CA THR A 82 2.48 24.00 -4.52
C THR A 82 2.96 25.39 -4.12
N HIS A 83 2.08 26.17 -3.51
CA HIS A 83 2.53 27.24 -2.62
C HIS A 83 3.39 26.57 -1.56
N CYS A 84 4.70 26.78 -1.66
CA CYS A 84 5.63 26.52 -0.58
C CYS A 84 5.33 27.55 0.51
N PRO A 85 4.89 27.16 1.72
CA PRO A 85 5.02 28.06 2.85
C PRO A 85 6.52 28.12 3.18
N LEU A 86 7.17 29.23 2.79
CA LEU A 86 8.37 29.69 3.48
C LEU A 86 7.96 30.02 4.92
N THR A 87 8.08 29.06 5.83
CA THR A 87 8.18 29.35 7.26
C THR A 87 9.63 29.12 7.66
N SER A 88 10.48 30.11 7.36
CA SER A 88 11.80 30.24 7.96
C SER A 88 11.63 30.79 9.37
N TRP A 89 11.76 29.89 10.34
CA TRP A 89 12.48 30.04 11.61
C TRP A 89 12.91 31.48 12.01
N SER A 90 12.26 32.02 13.04
CA SER A 90 12.86 32.91 14.05
C SER A 90 12.34 32.37 15.39
N GLY A 91 13.16 31.74 16.24
CA GLY A 91 14.12 32.44 17.07
C GLY A 91 13.42 32.82 18.39
N ALA A 92 13.14 31.83 19.24
CA ALA A 92 12.68 32.06 20.60
C ALA A 92 13.89 32.13 21.53
N ALA A 93 13.96 33.21 22.30
CA ALA A 93 14.89 33.44 23.39
C ALA A 93 14.59 32.53 24.60
#